data_AF-A0A3R8RYY6-F1
#
_entry.id   AF-A0A3R8RYY6-F1
#
_cell.length_a   1.000
_cell.length_b   1.000
_cell.length_c   1.000
_cell.angle_alpha   90.00
_cell.angle_beta   90.00
_cell.angle_gamma   90.00
#
_symmetry.space_group_name_H-M   'P 1'
#
loop_
_entity.id
_entity.type
_entity.pdbx_description
1 polymer ?
#
loop_
_entity_poly.entity_id
_entity_poly.type
_entity_poly.pdbx_seq_one_letter_code
_entity_poly.pdbx_strand_id
1 'polypeptide(L)'
;MIVGSQFISGELSMADIDIDAVRVRAAADDTESLSQQTMKRLRHSLDTSDEVYGAHYGNGWESPVHLKVCAEKWEEHMVSLARRMGELSRKLRESADGYDRADAEAESRLRSGLNDLGRA
;
A
#
# COMPACT_ATOMS: atom_id res chain seq x y z
N MET A 1 -46.68 33.86 -0.96
CA MET A 1 -46.90 32.46 -0.54
C MET A 1 -45.56 31.96 0.01
N ILE A 2 -45.46 31.87 1.34
CA ILE A 2 -44.33 31.27 2.06
C ILE A 2 -44.54 29.74 2.05
N VAL A 3 -43.46 28.99 2.35
CA VAL A 3 -43.33 27.54 2.62
C VAL A 3 -42.65 26.80 1.46
N GLY A 4 -41.51 26.10 1.63
CA GLY A 4 -40.79 25.78 2.85
C GLY A 4 -39.43 25.14 2.53
N SER A 5 -38.53 25.31 3.49
CA SER A 5 -37.23 24.65 3.61
C SER A 5 -37.40 23.12 3.56
N GLN A 6 -36.72 22.44 2.63
CA GLN A 6 -36.46 21.01 2.73
C GLN A 6 -34.97 20.81 2.99
N PHE A 7 -34.71 20.60 4.28
CA PHE A 7 -33.58 19.91 4.87
C PHE A 7 -32.84 19.01 3.87
N ILE A 8 -31.58 19.34 3.62
CA ILE A 8 -30.57 18.37 3.20
C ILE A 8 -30.25 17.53 4.46
N SER A 9 -31.18 16.64 4.81
CA SER A 9 -30.92 15.46 5.65
C SER A 9 -30.90 14.27 4.71
N GLY A 10 -29.87 14.24 3.86
CA GLY A 10 -29.40 13.00 3.27
C GLY A 10 -28.13 12.64 4.01
N GLU A 11 -28.27 11.93 5.13
CA GLU A 11 -27.19 11.08 5.62
C GLU A 11 -26.64 10.35 4.40
N LEU A 12 -25.38 10.60 4.07
CA LEU A 12 -24.56 9.61 3.39
C LEU A 12 -24.49 8.43 4.35
N SER A 13 -25.57 7.64 4.41
CA SER A 13 -25.48 6.24 4.76
C SER A 13 -24.33 5.73 3.91
N MET A 14 -23.27 5.27 4.59
CA MET A 14 -22.14 4.58 3.98
C MET A 14 -22.72 3.51 3.07
N ALA A 15 -22.95 3.86 1.81
CA ALA A 15 -23.57 3.02 0.81
C ALA A 15 -22.82 1.70 0.87
N ASP A 16 -23.51 0.65 1.29
CA ASP A 16 -23.08 -0.72 1.48
C ASP A 16 -21.82 -1.04 0.64
N ILE A 17 -20.63 -0.74 1.19
CA ILE A 17 -19.39 -0.93 0.46
C ILE A 17 -19.04 -2.40 0.64
N ASP A 18 -19.55 -3.23 -0.26
CA ASP A 18 -19.16 -4.64 -0.35
C ASP A 18 -17.69 -4.71 -0.76
N ILE A 19 -16.82 -4.96 0.21
CA ILE A 19 -15.39 -5.15 -0.01
C ILE A 19 -15.13 -6.64 -0.14
N ASP A 20 -14.70 -7.07 -1.33
CA ASP A 20 -14.15 -8.41 -1.54
C ASP A 20 -12.77 -8.51 -0.85
N ALA A 21 -12.80 -8.83 0.45
CA ALA A 21 -11.63 -8.91 1.31
C ALA A 21 -10.61 -9.96 0.80
N VAL A 22 -11.09 -11.01 0.11
CA VAL A 22 -10.22 -12.03 -0.51
C VAL A 22 -9.41 -11.43 -1.65
N ARG A 23 -10.04 -10.67 -2.56
CA ARG A 23 -9.32 -9.97 -3.64
C ARG A 23 -8.37 -8.91 -3.12
N VAL A 24 -8.76 -8.17 -2.09
CA VAL A 24 -7.89 -7.16 -1.46
C VAL A 24 -6.65 -7.82 -0.86
N ARG A 25 -6.81 -8.96 -0.15
CA ARG A 25 -5.68 -9.75 0.36
C ARG A 25 -4.78 -10.26 -0.76
N ALA A 26 -5.34 -10.82 -1.83
CA ALA A 26 -4.55 -11.29 -2.98
C ALA A 26 -3.73 -10.15 -3.63
N ALA A 27 -4.35 -8.98 -3.85
CA ALA A 27 -3.65 -7.83 -4.40
C ALA A 27 -2.54 -7.30 -3.45
N ALA A 28 -2.76 -7.37 -2.14
CA ALA A 28 -1.74 -7.04 -1.15
C ALA A 28 -0.55 -8.01 -1.22
N ASP A 29 -0.80 -9.31 -1.32
CA ASP A 29 0.23 -10.34 -1.45
C ASP A 29 1.06 -10.15 -2.74
N ASP A 30 0.39 -9.93 -3.87
CA ASP A 30 1.04 -9.68 -5.16
C ASP A 30 1.91 -8.42 -5.12
N THR A 31 1.39 -7.34 -4.55
CA THR A 31 2.11 -6.06 -4.44
C THR A 31 3.31 -6.18 -3.49
N GLU A 32 3.17 -6.91 -2.38
CA GLU A 32 4.27 -7.19 -1.47
C GLU A 32 5.38 -7.97 -2.18
N SER A 33 5.03 -9.05 -2.88
CA SER A 33 5.97 -9.86 -3.66
C SER A 33 6.69 -9.02 -4.73
N LEU A 34 5.93 -8.24 -5.50
CA LEU A 34 6.48 -7.35 -6.52
C LEU A 34 7.43 -6.31 -5.91
N SER A 35 7.07 -5.73 -4.76
CA SER A 35 7.91 -4.75 -4.08
C SER A 35 9.26 -5.34 -3.66
N GLN A 36 9.27 -6.55 -3.10
CA GLN A 36 10.48 -7.24 -2.66
C GLN A 36 11.38 -7.61 -3.85
N GLN A 37 10.79 -8.13 -4.93
CA GLN A 37 11.51 -8.44 -6.16
C GLN A 37 12.11 -7.17 -6.79
N THR A 38 11.36 -6.08 -6.79
CA THR A 38 11.79 -4.79 -7.34
C THR A 38 12.95 -4.21 -6.52
N MET A 39 12.85 -4.22 -5.18
CA MET A 39 13.95 -3.82 -4.30
C MET A 39 15.23 -4.63 -4.58
N LYS A 40 15.11 -5.95 -4.73
CA LYS A 40 16.26 -6.82 -5.03
C LYS A 40 16.92 -6.47 -6.37
N ARG A 41 16.13 -6.16 -7.40
CA ARG A 41 16.64 -5.77 -8.73
C ARG A 41 17.29 -4.39 -8.71
N LEU A 42 16.73 -3.44 -7.96
CA LEU A 42 17.22 -2.06 -7.88
C LEU A 42 18.49 -1.91 -7.06
N ARG A 43 18.72 -2.75 -6.05
CA ARG A 43 19.86 -2.64 -5.14
C ARG A 43 21.24 -2.82 -5.80
N HIS A 44 21.28 -3.31 -7.04
CA HIS A 44 22.50 -3.65 -7.78
C HIS A 44 22.39 -3.29 -9.26
N SER A 45 21.51 -2.36 -9.60
CA SER A 45 21.18 -2.04 -10.99
C SER A 45 22.25 -1.18 -11.67
N LEU A 46 23.02 -0.46 -10.87
CA LEU A 46 24.04 0.50 -11.30
C LEU A 46 25.42 0.17 -10.72
N ASP A 47 25.65 -1.06 -10.24
CA ASP A 47 26.97 -1.53 -9.76
C ASP A 47 28.08 -1.33 -10.81
N THR A 48 27.75 -1.38 -12.10
CA THR A 48 28.70 -1.08 -13.20
C THR A 48 29.21 0.37 -13.20
N SER A 49 28.52 1.29 -12.52
CA SER A 49 28.98 2.67 -12.31
C SER A 49 30.24 2.73 -11.43
N ASP A 50 30.43 1.75 -10.54
CA ASP A 50 31.67 1.65 -9.75
C ASP A 50 32.86 1.26 -10.62
N GLU A 51 32.66 0.46 -11.66
CA GLU A 51 33.70 0.11 -12.63
C GLU A 51 34.12 1.35 -13.44
N VAL A 52 33.15 2.16 -13.89
CA VAL A 52 33.39 3.43 -14.58
C VAL A 52 34.12 4.41 -13.67
N TYR A 53 33.72 4.51 -12.40
CA TYR A 53 34.43 5.31 -11.41
C TYR A 53 35.89 4.85 -11.27
N GLY A 54 36.12 3.56 -11.05
CA GLY A 54 37.47 3.00 -10.88
C GLY A 54 38.38 3.18 -12.10
N ALA A 55 37.82 3.07 -13.31
CA ALA A 55 38.58 3.19 -14.55
C ALA A 55 38.96 4.64 -14.90
N HIS A 56 38.17 5.64 -14.48
CA HIS A 56 38.31 7.01 -14.94
C HIS A 56 38.63 8.04 -13.84
N TYR A 57 38.48 7.67 -12.57
CA TYR A 57 38.85 8.54 -11.45
C TYR A 57 40.35 8.88 -11.48
N GLY A 58 40.68 10.15 -11.28
CA GLY A 58 42.08 10.62 -11.25
C GLY A 58 42.70 10.87 -12.63
N ASN A 59 42.01 10.57 -13.73
CA ASN A 59 42.48 10.84 -15.10
C ASN A 59 42.24 12.29 -15.56
N GLY A 60 42.03 13.23 -14.62
CA GLY A 60 41.77 14.65 -14.88
C GLY A 60 40.30 15.03 -15.13
N TRP A 61 39.37 14.07 -15.03
CA TRP A 61 37.93 14.28 -15.19
C TRP A 61 37.21 14.11 -13.85
N GLU A 62 36.37 15.08 -13.47
CA GLU A 62 35.55 15.02 -12.24
C GLU A 62 34.23 14.27 -12.44
N SER A 63 33.78 14.11 -13.68
CA SER A 63 32.49 13.48 -14.01
C SER A 63 32.29 12.07 -13.43
N PRO A 64 33.31 11.18 -13.31
CA PRO A 64 33.09 9.85 -12.72
C PRO A 64 32.63 9.91 -11.26
N VAL A 65 33.12 10.88 -10.48
CA VAL A 65 32.70 11.08 -9.07
C VAL A 65 31.22 11.45 -9.02
N HIS A 66 30.80 12.39 -9.87
CA HIS A 66 29.40 12.84 -9.92
C HIS A 66 28.46 11.74 -10.41
N LEU A 67 28.89 10.92 -11.37
CA LEU A 67 28.12 9.78 -11.85
C LEU A 67 27.92 8.73 -10.76
N LYS A 68 28.97 8.41 -9.98
CA LYS A 68 28.86 7.49 -8.85
C LYS A 68 27.85 7.97 -7.81
N VAL A 69 27.96 9.23 -7.38
CA VAL A 69 27.00 9.81 -6.40
C VAL A 69 25.57 9.83 -6.95
N CYS A 70 25.41 10.08 -8.25
CA CYS A 70 24.09 10.05 -8.90
C CYS A 70 23.50 8.62 -8.88
N ALA A 71 24.32 7.61 -9.20
CA ALA A 71 23.92 6.21 -9.19
C ALA A 71 23.48 5.77 -7.78
N GLU A 72 24.29 6.04 -6.76
CA GLU A 72 23.99 5.71 -5.37
C GLU A 72 22.65 6.32 -4.93
N LYS A 73 22.46 7.63 -5.15
CA LYS A 73 21.21 8.32 -4.79
C LYS A 73 20.00 7.79 -5.54
N TRP A 74 20.17 7.43 -6.81
CA TRP A 74 19.10 6.86 -7.62
C TRP A 74 18.67 5.50 -7.07
N GLU A 75 19.62 4.62 -6.77
CA GLU A 75 19.32 3.29 -6.22
C GLU A 75 18.67 3.38 -4.84
N GLU A 76 19.20 4.22 -3.95
CA GLU A 76 18.59 4.49 -2.64
C GLU A 76 17.15 4.98 -2.77
N HIS A 77 16.91 5.93 -3.69
CA HIS A 77 15.58 6.48 -3.90
C HIS A 77 14.60 5.43 -4.43
N MET A 78 15.01 4.64 -5.42
CA MET A 78 14.17 3.63 -6.03
C MET A 78 13.88 2.46 -5.07
N VAL A 79 14.87 2.04 -4.26
CA VAL A 79 14.66 1.04 -3.20
C VAL A 79 13.69 1.57 -2.14
N SER A 80 13.81 2.84 -1.76
CA SER A 80 12.87 3.50 -0.83
C SER A 80 11.44 3.56 -1.40
N LEU A 81 11.30 3.87 -2.69
CA LEU A 81 10.00 3.86 -3.37
C LEU A 81 9.38 2.46 -3.37
N ALA A 82 10.14 1.43 -3.74
CA ALA A 82 9.67 0.06 -3.73
C ALA A 82 9.28 -0.40 -2.31
N ARG A 83 10.05 -0.02 -1.29
CA ARG A 83 9.70 -0.29 0.11
C ARG A 83 8.36 0.34 0.50
N ARG A 84 8.09 1.59 0.09
CA ARG A 84 6.79 2.25 0.33
C ARG A 84 5.63 1.52 -0.31
N MET A 85 5.83 0.92 -1.49
CA MET A 85 4.81 0.07 -2.12
C MET A 85 4.50 -1.16 -1.26
N GLY A 86 5.51 -1.82 -0.69
CA GLY A 86 5.31 -2.92 0.26
C GLY A 86 4.69 -2.48 1.60
N GLU A 87 4.93 -1.24 2.04
CA GLU A 87 4.23 -0.66 3.20
C GLU A 87 2.74 -0.46 2.92
N LEU A 88 2.38 -0.01 1.72
CA LEU A 88 0.99 0.16 1.30
C LEU A 88 0.28 -1.18 1.17
N SER A 89 0.94 -2.22 0.67
CA SER A 89 0.34 -3.56 0.58
C SER A 89 -0.02 -4.13 1.95
N ARG A 90 0.82 -3.92 2.97
CA ARG A 90 0.48 -4.30 4.36
C ARG A 90 -0.77 -3.58 4.86
N LYS A 91 -0.90 -2.28 4.58
CA LYS A 91 -2.10 -1.52 4.96
C LYS A 91 -3.36 -2.03 4.25
N LEU A 92 -3.25 -2.47 2.99
CA LEU A 92 -4.36 -3.11 2.28
C LEU A 92 -4.77 -4.43 2.96
N ARG A 93 -3.79 -5.25 3.35
CA ARG A 93 -4.05 -6.49 4.11
C ARG A 93 -4.73 -6.22 5.45
N GLU A 94 -4.19 -5.28 6.23
CA GLU A 94 -4.77 -4.86 7.51
C GLU A 94 -6.20 -4.34 7.36
N SER A 95 -6.49 -3.63 6.27
CA SER A 95 -7.85 -3.16 5.96
C SER A 95 -8.79 -4.32 5.66
N ALA A 96 -8.37 -5.30 4.85
CA ALA A 96 -9.17 -6.49 4.54
C ALA A 96 -9.51 -7.30 5.81
N ASP A 97 -8.51 -7.52 6.67
CA ASP A 97 -8.70 -8.19 7.96
C ASP A 97 -9.61 -7.40 8.91
N GLY A 98 -9.68 -6.07 8.73
CA GLY A 98 -10.62 -5.19 9.42
C GLY A 98 -12.07 -5.45 9.03
N TYR A 99 -12.34 -5.67 7.74
CA TYR A 99 -13.68 -5.99 7.24
C TYR A 99 -14.15 -7.35 7.73
N ASP A 100 -13.31 -8.39 7.64
CA ASP A 100 -13.68 -9.73 8.13
C ASP A 100 -14.07 -9.71 9.62
N ARG A 101 -13.35 -8.90 10.42
CA ARG A 101 -13.64 -8.74 11.85
C ARG A 101 -14.97 -8.03 12.10
N ALA A 102 -15.26 -6.99 11.32
CA ALA A 102 -16.53 -6.28 11.41
C ALA A 102 -17.71 -7.19 11.04
N ASP A 103 -17.55 -8.00 9.99
CA ASP A 103 -18.57 -8.97 9.55
C ASP A 103 -18.81 -10.06 10.60
N ALA A 104 -17.74 -10.62 11.17
CA ALA A 104 -17.86 -11.61 12.24
C ALA A 104 -18.55 -11.03 13.50
N GLU A 105 -18.26 -9.77 13.83
CA GLU A 105 -18.92 -9.07 14.94
C GLU A 105 -20.40 -8.82 14.63
N ALA A 106 -20.74 -8.38 13.42
CA ALA A 106 -22.12 -8.19 12.99
C ALA A 106 -22.91 -9.50 13.05
N GLU A 107 -22.34 -10.60 12.53
CA GLU A 107 -22.95 -11.93 12.56
C GLU A 107 -23.18 -12.42 14.00
N SER A 108 -22.22 -12.20 14.89
CA SER A 108 -22.31 -12.54 16.32
C SER A 108 -23.43 -11.77 17.03
N ARG A 109 -23.53 -10.46 16.77
CA ARG A 109 -24.60 -9.60 17.30
C ARG A 109 -25.96 -10.02 16.78
N LEU A 110 -26.07 -10.34 15.49
CA LEU A 110 -27.29 -10.85 14.85
C LEU A 110 -27.75 -12.17 15.49
N ARG A 111 -26.85 -13.16 15.65
CA ARG A 111 -27.19 -14.43 16.31
C ARG A 111 -27.63 -14.24 17.75
N SER A 112 -26.94 -13.39 18.51
CA SER A 112 -27.31 -13.09 19.90
C SER A 112 -28.71 -12.48 19.98
N GLY A 113 -29.01 -11.48 19.14
CA GLY A 113 -30.34 -10.87 19.09
C GLY A 113 -31.44 -11.85 18.69
N LEU A 114 -31.18 -12.76 17.74
CA LEU A 114 -32.14 -13.80 17.36
C LEU A 114 -32.41 -14.80 18.51
N ASN A 115 -31.39 -15.15 19.27
CA ASN A 115 -31.54 -16.03 20.44
C ASN A 115 -32.34 -15.35 21.55
N ASP A 116 -32.14 -14.05 21.78
CA ASP A 116 -32.89 -13.28 22.78
C ASP A 116 -34.38 -13.17 22.39
N LEU A 117 -34.67 -12.93 21.10
CA LEU A 117 -36.04 -12.90 20.58
C LEU A 117 -36.74 -14.26 20.66
N GLY A 118 -36.03 -15.37 20.45
CA GLY A 118 -36.60 -16.72 20.55
C GLY A 118 -36.83 -17.22 21.98
N ARG A 119 -36.31 -16.51 22.99
CA ARG A 119 -36.52 -16.81 24.42
C ARG A 119 -37.58 -15.92 25.09
N ALA A 120 -38.09 -14.91 24.39
CA ALA A 120 -39.20 -14.05 24.82
C ALA A 120 -40.56 -14.66 24.45
#